data_AF-A0A9N9IRE4-F1
#
_entry.id   AF-A0A9N9IRE4-F1
#
_cell.length_a   1.000
_cell.length_b   1.000
_cell.length_c   1.000
_cell.angle_alpha   90.00
_cell.angle_beta   90.00
_cell.angle_gamma   90.00
#
_symmetry.space_group_name_H-M   'P 1'
#
loop_
_entity.id
_entity.type
_entity.pdbx_description
1 polymer ?
#
loop_
_entity_poly.entity_id
_entity_poly.type
_entity_poly.pdbx_seq_one_letter_code
_entity_poly.pdbx_strand_id
1 'polypeptide(L)' 'GTVSKEKNELLFSNFNINYNNLPEMYRKGSVLIREEVEIKTMNKQGIEIIRRKKTVTVLHTDIIGERFWKEHPEIEITIV' A
#
# COMPACT_ATOMS: atom_id res chain seq x y z
N GLY A 1 -20.66 -22.14 -11.42
CA GLY A 1 -19.28 -21.63 -11.22
C GLY A 1 -18.95 -21.70 -9.74
N THR A 2 -17.68 -21.90 -9.38
CA THR A 2 -17.26 -22.06 -7.97
C THR A 2 -17.25 -20.73 -7.22
N VAL A 3 -17.53 -20.75 -5.91
CA VAL A 3 -17.50 -19.57 -5.04
C VAL A 3 -16.10 -19.34 -4.43
N SER A 4 -15.87 -18.15 -3.85
CA SER A 4 -14.56 -17.78 -3.27
C SER A 4 -14.08 -18.74 -2.18
N LYS A 5 -15.00 -19.29 -1.36
CA LYS A 5 -14.69 -20.27 -0.32
C LYS A 5 -14.13 -21.56 -0.90
N GLU A 6 -14.76 -22.10 -1.94
CA GLU A 6 -14.34 -23.33 -2.61
C GLU A 6 -12.94 -23.18 -3.24
N LYS A 7 -12.61 -22.00 -3.79
CA LYS A 7 -11.28 -21.72 -4.33
C LYS A 7 -10.21 -21.69 -3.23
N ASN A 8 -10.52 -21.14 -2.07
CA ASN A 8 -9.60 -21.13 -0.94
C ASN A 8 -9.38 -22.55 -0.39
N GLU A 9 -10.44 -23.34 -0.27
CA GLU A 9 -10.37 -24.75 0.14
C GLU A 9 -9.56 -25.59 -0.87
N LEU A 10 -9.72 -25.34 -2.17
CA LEU A 10 -8.92 -25.98 -3.23
C LEU A 10 -7.43 -25.67 -3.09
N LEU A 11 -7.07 -24.40 -2.90
CA LEU A 11 -5.68 -23.97 -2.70
C LEU A 11 -5.04 -24.62 -1.47
N PHE A 12 -5.79 -24.70 -0.37
CA PHE A 12 -5.31 -25.28 0.86
C PHE A 12 -5.20 -26.80 0.78
N SER A 13 -6.24 -27.49 0.30
CA SER A 13 -6.31 -28.96 0.34
C SER A 13 -5.43 -29.61 -0.71
N ASN A 14 -5.38 -29.08 -1.94
CA ASN A 14 -4.70 -29.74 -3.05
C ASN A 14 -3.27 -29.21 -3.26
N PHE A 15 -2.99 -27.99 -2.84
CA PHE A 15 -1.70 -27.34 -3.06
C PHE A 15 -0.99 -26.93 -1.77
N ASN A 16 -1.63 -27.08 -0.60
CA ASN A 16 -1.10 -26.64 0.70
C ASN A 16 -0.72 -25.14 0.70
N ILE A 17 -1.47 -24.32 -0.05
CA ILE A 17 -1.26 -22.88 -0.15
C ILE A 17 -2.34 -22.17 0.65
N ASN A 18 -1.95 -21.42 1.68
CA ASN A 18 -2.85 -20.51 2.38
C ASN A 18 -2.92 -19.17 1.61
N TYR A 19 -4.07 -18.87 1.01
CA TYR A 19 -4.28 -17.63 0.25
C TYR A 19 -3.93 -16.39 1.08
N ASN A 20 -4.27 -16.35 2.37
CA ASN A 20 -4.01 -15.19 3.23
C ASN A 20 -2.53 -14.93 3.50
N ASN A 21 -1.67 -15.94 3.32
CA ASN A 21 -0.23 -15.81 3.48
C ASN A 21 0.47 -15.33 2.20
N LEU A 22 -0.27 -15.18 1.10
CA LEU A 22 0.31 -14.61 -0.13
C LEU A 22 0.67 -13.14 0.10
N PRO A 23 1.77 -12.66 -0.52
CA PRO A 23 2.13 -11.26 -0.52
C PRO A 23 0.95 -10.35 -0.85
N GLU A 24 0.83 -9.23 -0.13
CA GLU A 24 -0.31 -8.32 -0.29
C GLU A 24 -0.40 -7.75 -1.71
N MET A 25 0.72 -7.59 -2.41
CA MET A 25 0.75 -7.21 -3.82
C MET A 25 -0.15 -8.08 -4.71
N TYR A 26 -0.21 -9.40 -4.46
CA TYR A 26 -1.05 -10.32 -5.23
C TYR A 26 -2.51 -10.33 -4.77
N ARG A 27 -2.78 -9.94 -3.52
CA ARG A 27 -4.13 -9.95 -2.93
C ARG A 27 -4.87 -8.61 -3.04
N LYS A 28 -4.12 -7.51 -3.00
CA LYS A 28 -4.61 -6.13 -2.89
C LYS A 28 -4.18 -5.25 -4.06
N GLY A 29 -3.20 -5.68 -4.85
CA GLY A 29 -2.67 -4.91 -5.97
C GLY A 29 -1.63 -3.88 -5.54
N SER A 30 -1.42 -2.86 -6.38
CA SER A 30 -0.49 -1.75 -6.12
C SER A 30 -1.23 -0.44 -6.22
N VAL A 31 -1.15 0.37 -5.16
CA VAL A 31 -1.74 1.71 -5.07
C VAL A 31 -0.61 2.72 -5.05
N LEU A 32 -0.72 3.74 -5.90
CA LEU A 32 0.25 4.82 -6.01
C LEU A 32 -0.35 6.06 -5.37
N ILE A 33 0.26 6.55 -4.29
CA ILE A 33 -0.12 7.80 -3.64
C ILE A 33 0.99 8.83 -3.74
N ARG A 34 0.64 10.11 -3.59
CA ARG A 34 1.61 11.20 -3.57
C ARG A 34 1.70 11.77 -2.16
N GLU A 35 2.77 11.43 -1.46
CA GLU A 35 3.00 11.86 -0.08
C GLU A 35 4.24 12.76 0.05
N GLU A 36 4.26 13.59 1.09
CA GLU A 36 5.44 14.39 1.44
C GLU A 36 6.42 13.55 2.25
N VAL A 37 7.53 13.18 1.61
CA VAL A 37 8.64 12.47 2.28
C VAL A 37 9.77 13.41 2.63
N GLU A 38 10.37 13.18 3.79
CA GLU A 38 11.59 13.85 4.22
C GLU A 38 12.81 13.15 3.62
N ILE A 39 13.48 13.84 2.70
CA ILE A 39 14.69 13.35 2.05
C ILE A 39 15.90 14.01 2.71
N LYS A 40 16.79 13.18 3.26
CA LYS A 40 18.10 13.63 3.73
C LYS A 40 19.02 13.83 2.52
N THR A 41 19.52 15.04 2.35
CA THR A 41 20.47 15.40 1.28
C THR A 41 21.67 16.08 1.88
N MET A 42 22.87 15.79 1.39
CA MET A 42 24.07 16.51 1.79
C MET A 42 24.26 17.79 0.98
N ASN A 43 24.65 18.88 1.64
CA ASN A 43 25.07 20.09 0.95
C ASN A 43 26.52 19.96 0.42
N LYS A 44 26.99 20.98 -0.32
CA LYS A 44 28.36 21.00 -0.86
C LYS A 44 29.45 21.01 0.23
N GLN A 45 29.08 21.27 1.49
CA GLN A 45 29.95 21.27 2.66
C GLN A 45 29.82 20.00 3.52
N GLY A 46 29.10 18.97 3.07
CA GLY A 46 28.95 17.70 3.81
C GLY A 46 27.97 17.73 4.99
N ILE A 47 27.19 18.80 5.16
CA ILE A 47 26.17 18.92 6.21
C ILE A 47 24.87 18.26 5.71
N GLU A 48 24.25 17.43 6.55
CA GLU A 48 22.93 16.85 6.29
C GLU A 48 21.84 17.94 6.36
N ILE A 49 21.07 18.05 5.29
CA ILE A 49 19.89 18.91 5.19
C ILE A 49 18.68 18.03 4.95
N ILE A 50 17.63 18.24 5.73
CA ILE A 50 16.33 17.59 5.54
C ILE A 50 15.51 18.46 4.58
N ARG A 51 15.01 17.87 3.49
CA ARG A 51 14.11 18.54 2.53
C ARG A 51 12.83 17.74 2.38
N ARG A 52 11.69 18.41 2.47
CA ARG A 52 10.39 17.80 2.16
C ARG A 52 10.16 17.81 0.66
N LYS A 53 9.81 16.66 0.10
CA LYS A 53 9.49 16.51 -1.32
C LYS A 53 8.26 15.63 -1.48
N LYS A 54 7.33 16.08 -2.34
CA LYS A 54 6.21 15.25 -2.79
C LYS A 54 6.73 14.16 -3.73
N THR A 55 6.69 12.92 -3.28
CA THR A 55 7.13 11.74 -4.03
C THR A 55 5.96 10.77 -4.18
N VAL A 56 5.98 9.99 -5.26
CA VAL A 56 5.01 8.92 -5.46
C VAL A 56 5.50 7.67 -4.73
N THR A 57 4.67 7.12 -3.84
CA THR A 57 4.98 5.89 -3.10
C THR A 57 3.98 4.80 -3.45
N VAL A 58 4.47 3.56 -3.42
CA VAL A 58 3.70 2.36 -3.77
C VAL A 58 3.29 1.65 -2.49
N LEU A 59 1.99 1.42 -2.33
CA LEU A 59 1.40 0.72 -1.20
C LEU A 59 0.64 -0.51 -1.68
N HIS A 60 0.62 -1.56 -0.85
CA HIS A 60 -0.11 -2.81 -1.10
C HIS A 60 -1.18 -3.03 -0.02
N THR A 61 -2.06 -2.04 0.18
CA THR A 61 -3.03 -2.03 1.29
C THR A 61 -4.47 -2.05 0.80
N ASP A 62 -5.40 -2.23 1.74
CA ASP A 62 -6.83 -2.18 1.47
C ASP A 62 -7.34 -0.74 1.40
N ILE A 63 -7.74 -0.30 0.21
CA ILE A 63 -8.30 1.06 -0.02
C ILE A 63 -9.83 1.12 0.07
N ILE A 64 -10.49 -0.02 0.31
CA ILE A 64 -11.94 -0.12 0.39
C ILE A 64 -12.40 0.29 1.80
N GLY A 65 -11.67 -0.14 2.84
CA GLY A 65 -11.96 0.24 4.22
C GLY A 65 -11.57 1.69 4.56
N GLU A 66 -12.22 2.25 5.59
CA GLU A 66 -11.97 3.62 6.07
C GLU A 66 -10.56 3.85 6.62
N ARG A 67 -9.87 2.79 7.06
CA ARG A 67 -8.54 2.88 7.68
C ARG A 67 -7.56 3.62 6.78
N PHE A 68 -7.54 3.28 5.49
CA PHE A 68 -6.64 3.91 4.53
C PHE A 68 -6.91 5.42 4.40
N TRP A 69 -8.18 5.81 4.26
CA TRP A 69 -8.58 7.21 4.11
C TRP A 69 -8.30 8.02 5.38
N LYS A 70 -8.47 7.42 6.57
CA LYS A 70 -8.11 8.02 7.86
C LYS A 70 -6.60 8.19 8.06
N GLU A 71 -5.79 7.26 7.56
CA GLU A 71 -4.32 7.36 7.59
C GLU A 71 -3.79 8.39 6.58
N HIS A 72 -4.54 8.64 5.49
CA HIS A 72 -4.18 9.57 4.41
C HIS A 72 -5.24 10.65 4.17
N PRO A 73 -5.56 11.50 5.17
CA PRO A 73 -6.57 12.54 5.02
C PRO A 73 -6.22 13.57 3.93
N GLU A 74 -4.94 13.70 3.57
CA GLU A 74 -4.47 14.57 2.49
C GLU A 74 -4.94 14.15 1.09
N ILE A 75 -5.41 12.90 0.93
CA ILE A 75 -5.93 12.37 -0.33
C ILE A 75 -7.45 12.55 -0.40
N GLU A 76 -8.13 12.66 0.75
CA GLU A 76 -9.58 12.77 0.82
C GLU A 76 -10.04 14.13 0.27
N ILE A 77 -10.64 14.11 -0.92
CA ILE A 77 -11.25 15.31 -1.50
C ILE A 77 -12.59 15.50 -0.80
N THR A 78 -12.64 16.38 0.19
CA THR A 78 -13.93 16.89 0.70
C THR A 78 -14.64 17.59 -0.46
N ILE A 79 -15.62 16.93 -1.07
CA ILE A 79 -16.56 17.58 -1.97
C ILE A 79 -17.43 18.47 -1.08
N VAL A 80 -17.18 19.78 -1.18
CA VAL A 80 -17.98 20.84 -0.54
C VAL A 80 -19.32 20.99 -1.24
#